data_AF-A0A7Z9Y0P3-F1
#
_entry.id   AF-A0A7Z9Y0P3-F1
#
_cell.length_a   1.000
_cell.length_b   1.000
_cell.length_c   1.000
_cell.angle_alpha   90.00
_cell.angle_beta   90.00
_cell.angle_gamma   90.00
#
_symmetry.space_group_name_H-M   'P 1'
#
loop_
_entity.id
_entity.type
_entity.pdbx_description
1 polymer ?
#
loop_
_entity_poly.entity_id
_entity_poly.type
_entity_poly.pdbx_seq_one_letter_code
_entity_poly.pdbx_strand_id
1 'polypeptide(L)'
;MHKQPRLYLPLEFDPGTDAQVDWGVGQVIMNGETIDVQLFFMKLPYSRRTFMMAFPSQKQEAFFMGHVQAFAFFEGIPQRISYDNLKTAVW
;
A
#
# COMPACT_ATOMS: atom_id res chain seq x y z
N MET A 1 16.78 3.21 37.39
CA MET A 1 16.43 2.55 36.10
C MET A 1 16.76 3.51 34.97
N HIS A 2 17.79 3.23 34.16
CA HIS A 2 18.11 4.03 32.97
C HIS A 2 17.14 3.64 31.85
N LYS A 3 16.19 4.52 31.51
CA LYS A 3 15.40 4.38 30.27
C LYS A 3 16.35 4.64 29.10
N GLN A 4 16.58 3.64 28.26
CA GLN A 4 17.31 3.88 27.02
C GLN A 4 16.59 4.96 26.20
N PRO A 5 17.31 5.94 25.64
CA PRO A 5 16.71 6.91 24.75
C PRO A 5 16.14 6.18 23.54
N ARG A 6 14.94 6.56 23.10
CA ARG A 6 14.37 6.05 21.85
C ARG A 6 15.24 6.55 20.70
N LEU A 7 16.16 5.71 20.21
CA LEU A 7 16.83 5.93 18.94
C LEU A 7 15.84 5.66 17.82
N TYR A 8 15.68 6.62 16.93
CA TYR A 8 15.04 6.43 15.63
C TYR A 8 16.02 6.85 14.54
N LEU A 9 16.03 6.10 13.44
CA LEU A 9 16.77 6.45 12.23
C LEU A 9 15.79 7.18 11.31
N PRO A 10 15.99 8.48 11.01
CA PRO A 10 15.18 9.15 10.01
C PRO A 10 15.43 8.50 8.66
N LEU A 11 14.33 8.11 7.99
CA LEU A 11 14.39 7.61 6.62
C LEU A 11 14.20 8.79 5.66
N GLU A 12 15.17 8.98 4.79
CA GLU A 12 15.12 9.94 3.69
C GLU A 12 14.87 9.19 2.38
N PHE A 13 14.10 9.79 1.48
CA PHE A 13 13.68 9.20 0.23
C PHE A 13 13.81 10.24 -0.88
N ASP A 14 14.24 9.82 -2.06
CA ASP A 14 14.23 10.68 -3.24
C ASP A 14 12.86 10.62 -3.95
N PRO A 15 12.43 11.72 -4.60
CA PRO A 15 11.18 11.71 -5.37
C PRO A 15 11.19 10.62 -6.45
N GLY A 16 10.15 9.78 -6.45
CA GLY A 16 9.95 8.73 -7.47
C GLY A 16 10.83 7.48 -7.31
N THR A 17 11.71 7.42 -6.30
CA THR A 17 12.58 6.24 -6.10
C THR A 17 11.83 5.11 -5.43
N ASP A 18 11.06 5.41 -4.39
CA ASP A 18 10.41 4.41 -3.55
C ASP A 18 8.89 4.48 -3.61
N ALA A 19 8.25 3.33 -3.52
CA ALA A 19 6.88 3.17 -3.09
C ALA A 19 6.76 2.05 -2.07
N GLN A 20 5.74 2.15 -1.22
CA GLN A 20 5.38 1.13 -0.25
C GLN A 20 3.97 0.65 -0.56
N VAL A 21 3.81 -0.66 -0.66
CA VAL A 21 2.53 -1.31 -0.90
C VAL A 21 2.14 -2.16 0.29
N ASP A 22 0.87 -2.07 0.66
CA ASP A 22 0.30 -2.81 1.78
C ASP A 22 -1.16 -3.19 1.49
N TRP A 23 -1.67 -4.15 2.26
CA TRP A 23 -3.07 -4.53 2.27
C TRP A 23 -3.70 -4.23 3.64
N GLY A 24 -4.91 -3.70 3.61
CA GLY A 24 -5.75 -3.59 4.81
C GLY A 24 -7.13 -4.21 4.60
N VAL A 25 -7.91 -4.27 5.67
CA VAL A 25 -9.32 -4.64 5.62
C VAL A 25 -10.15 -3.40 5.90
N GLY A 26 -11.17 -3.16 5.08
CA GLY A 26 -12.15 -2.10 5.27
C GLY A 26 -13.56 -2.65 5.16
N GLN A 27 -14.55 -1.81 5.48
CA GLN A 27 -15.96 -2.13 5.31
C GLN A 27 -16.60 -1.16 4.34
N VAL A 28 -17.43 -1.68 3.44
CA VAL A 28 -18.24 -0.89 2.51
C VAL A 28 -19.69 -1.32 2.60
N ILE A 29 -20.61 -0.40 2.33
CA ILE A 29 -22.03 -0.74 2.17
C ILE A 29 -22.26 -0.97 0.68
N MET A 30 -22.62 -2.19 0.30
CA MET A 30 -23.03 -2.53 -1.07
C MET A 30 -24.41 -3.15 -1.03
N ASN A 31 -25.33 -2.60 -1.85
CA ASN A 31 -26.73 -3.03 -1.90
C ASN A 31 -27.43 -3.06 -0.53
N GLY A 32 -27.05 -2.18 0.39
CA GLY A 32 -27.61 -2.11 1.74
C GLY A 32 -26.98 -3.07 2.75
N GLU A 33 -26.02 -3.90 2.34
CA GLU A 33 -25.28 -4.80 3.22
C GLU A 33 -23.87 -4.28 3.48
N THR A 34 -23.42 -4.38 4.74
CA THR A 34 -22.03 -4.10 5.10
C THR A 34 -21.19 -5.33 4.76
N ILE A 35 -20.17 -5.15 3.92
CA ILE A 35 -19.25 -6.21 3.56
C ILE A 35 -17.80 -5.81 3.82
N ASP A 36 -17.00 -6.79 4.21
CA ASP A 36 -15.55 -6.63 4.32
C ASP A 36 -14.91 -6.64 2.93
N VAL A 37 -13.99 -5.71 2.69
CA VAL A 37 -13.20 -5.59 1.46
C VAL A 37 -11.72 -5.51 1.79
N GLN A 38 -10.91 -5.88 0.81
CA GLN A 38 -9.46 -5.79 0.86
C GLN A 38 -9.03 -4.47 0.24
N LEU A 39 -8.34 -3.64 1.01
CA LEU A 39 -7.87 -2.33 0.59
C LEU A 39 -6.42 -2.47 0.15
N PHE A 40 -6.17 -2.25 -1.15
CA PHE A 40 -4.83 -2.09 -1.69
C PHE A 40 -4.36 -0.67 -1.43
N PHE A 41 -3.16 -0.50 -0.87
CA PHE A 41 -2.52 0.79 -0.67
C PHE A 41 -1.21 0.86 -1.44
N MET A 42 -0.94 1.99 -2.09
CA MET A 42 0.40 2.33 -2.55
C MET A 42 0.73 3.76 -2.11
N LYS A 43 1.88 3.95 -1.47
CA LYS A 43 2.33 5.24 -0.96
C LYS A 43 3.72 5.59 -1.46
N LEU A 44 3.88 6.81 -1.95
CA LEU A 44 5.18 7.41 -2.24
C LEU A 44 5.71 8.07 -0.95
N PRO A 45 6.76 7.55 -0.30
CA PRO A 45 7.17 8.01 1.03
C PRO A 45 7.75 9.43 1.01
N TYR A 46 8.39 9.86 -0.10
CA TYR A 46 8.88 11.23 -0.27
C TYR A 46 7.75 12.27 -0.22
N SER A 47 6.76 12.14 -1.09
CA SER A 47 5.67 13.12 -1.25
C SER A 47 4.47 12.86 -0.35
N ARG A 48 4.40 11.68 0.26
CA ARG A 48 3.24 11.15 1.00
C ARG A 48 1.97 11.02 0.15
N ARG A 49 2.06 11.09 -1.18
CA ARG A 49 0.93 10.78 -2.06
C ARG A 49 0.57 9.30 -1.86
N THR A 50 -0.73 9.05 -1.66
CA THR A 50 -1.28 7.72 -1.41
C THR A 50 -2.35 7.43 -2.42
N PHE A 51 -2.31 6.23 -2.99
CA PHE A 51 -3.37 5.62 -3.77
C PHE A 51 -4.00 4.50 -2.93
N MET A 52 -5.32 4.37 -3.00
CA MET A 52 -6.07 3.30 -2.34
C MET A 52 -7.16 2.78 -3.27
N MET A 53 -7.34 1.46 -3.31
CA MET A 53 -8.43 0.82 -4.06
C MET A 53 -8.98 -0.38 -3.29
N ALA A 54 -10.32 -0.50 -3.28
CA ALA A 54 -11.00 -1.63 -2.64
C ALA A 54 -11.21 -2.78 -3.64
N PHE A 55 -10.95 -4.00 -3.17
CA PHE A 55 -11.12 -5.24 -3.91
C PHE A 55 -11.87 -6.27 -3.06
N PRO A 56 -12.58 -7.23 -3.67
CA PRO A 56 -13.21 -8.31 -2.93
C PRO A 56 -12.19 -9.33 -2.36
N SER A 57 -10.94 -9.33 -2.81
CA SER A 57 -9.89 -10.24 -2.35
C SER A 57 -8.48 -9.67 -2.57
N GLN A 58 -7.47 -10.26 -1.92
CA GLN A 58 -6.05 -9.94 -2.14
C GLN A 58 -5.38 -10.81 -3.23
N LYS A 59 -6.19 -11.45 -4.10
CA LYS A 59 -5.68 -12.33 -5.15
C LYS A 59 -4.82 -11.58 -6.16
N GLN A 60 -4.06 -12.34 -6.93
CA GLN A 60 -3.08 -11.82 -7.88
C GLN A 60 -3.68 -10.81 -8.89
N GLU A 61 -4.92 -11.03 -9.35
CA GLU A 61 -5.61 -10.11 -10.25
C GLU A 61 -5.87 -8.75 -9.59
N ALA A 62 -6.28 -8.75 -8.32
CA ALA A 62 -6.48 -7.53 -7.54
C ALA A 62 -5.14 -6.83 -7.26
N PHE A 63 -4.10 -7.60 -6.95
CA PHE A 63 -2.75 -7.09 -6.74
C PHE A 63 -2.20 -6.39 -7.99
N PHE A 64 -2.29 -7.01 -9.16
CA PHE A 64 -1.83 -6.41 -10.41
C PHE A 64 -2.69 -5.22 -10.84
N MET A 65 -4.01 -5.32 -10.71
CA MET A 65 -4.91 -4.20 -11.00
C MET A 65 -4.59 -3.00 -10.11
N GLY A 66 -4.36 -3.23 -8.81
CA GLY A 66 -3.97 -2.19 -7.86
C GLY A 66 -2.72 -1.43 -8.30
N HIS A 67 -1.70 -2.13 -8.80
CA HIS A 67 -0.48 -1.50 -9.34
C HIS A 67 -0.74 -0.69 -10.59
N VAL A 68 -1.44 -1.26 -11.58
CA VAL A 68 -1.76 -0.56 -12.83
C VAL A 68 -2.50 0.74 -12.56
N GLN A 69 -3.51 0.70 -11.69
CA GLN A 69 -4.29 1.87 -11.32
C GLN A 69 -3.48 2.88 -10.50
N ALA A 70 -2.61 2.41 -9.59
CA ALA A 70 -1.73 3.28 -8.83
C ALA A 70 -0.73 4.03 -9.74
N PHE A 71 -0.09 3.33 -10.68
CA PHE A 71 0.85 3.95 -11.63
C PHE A 71 0.16 4.98 -12.52
N ALA A 72 -1.06 4.68 -12.98
CA ALA A 72 -1.87 5.65 -13.73
C ALA A 72 -2.19 6.88 -12.88
N PHE A 73 -2.60 6.71 -11.62
CA PHE A 73 -2.89 7.80 -10.70
C PHE A 73 -1.65 8.66 -10.34
N PHE A 74 -0.48 8.03 -10.23
CA PHE A 74 0.78 8.74 -10.00
C PHE A 74 1.37 9.36 -11.25
N GLU A 75 0.86 9.01 -12.44
CA GLU A 75 1.41 9.38 -13.75
C GLU A 75 2.89 8.96 -13.89
N GLY A 76 3.26 7.83 -13.27
CA GLY A 76 4.63 7.37 -13.19
C GLY A 76 4.79 6.07 -12.44
N ILE A 77 5.98 5.47 -12.56
CA ILE A 77 6.32 4.19 -11.95
C ILE A 77 7.53 4.39 -11.03
N PRO A 78 7.44 4.04 -9.74
CA PRO A 78 8.56 4.14 -8.81
C PRO A 78 9.66 3.12 -9.17
N GLN A 79 10.91 3.45 -8.88
CA GLN A 79 12.04 2.55 -9.19
C GLN A 79 12.04 1.28 -8.33
N ARG A 80 11.60 1.40 -7.08
CA ARG A 80 11.53 0.31 -6.10
C ARG A 80 10.17 0.31 -5.42
N ILE A 81 9.61 -0.89 -5.25
CA ILE A 81 8.40 -1.11 -4.47
C ILE A 81 8.72 -2.07 -3.33
N SER A 82 8.45 -1.63 -2.11
CA SER A 82 8.58 -2.44 -0.90
C SER A 82 7.21 -2.96 -0.49
N TYR A 83 7.16 -4.23 -0.11
CA TYR A 83 5.96 -4.91 0.35
C TYR A 83 6.20 -5.45 1.76
N ASP A 84 5.21 -5.29 2.65
CA ASP A 84 5.26 -6.00 3.92
C ASP A 84 4.65 -7.41 3.75
N ASN A 85 5.41 -8.43 4.13
CA ASN A 85 5.01 -9.84 4.16
C ASN A 85 4.23 -10.39 2.94
N LEU A 86 4.83 -10.32 1.74
CA LEU A 86 4.21 -10.71 0.45
C LEU A 86 3.76 -12.19 0.32
N LYS A 87 4.07 -13.06 1.29
CA LYS A 87 3.71 -14.50 1.26
C LYS A 87 2.21 -14.78 1.18
N THR A 88 1.36 -13.79 1.48
CA THR A 88 -0.10 -13.90 1.39
C THR A 88 -0.64 -13.53 0.00
N ALA A 89 0.11 -12.73 -0.78
CA ALA A 89 -0.34 -12.13 -2.03
C ALA A 89 0.13 -12.87 -3.30
N VAL A 90 1.12 -13.76 -3.17
CA VAL A 90 1.68 -14.53 -4.30
C VAL A 90 1.65 -16.01 -3.93
N TRP A 91 0.67 -16.73 -4.45
CA TRP A 91 0.56 -18.20 -4.42
C TRP A 91 0.43 -18.71 -5.84
#